data_AF-A0A0B1S746-F1
#
_entry.id   AF-A0A0B1S746-F1
#
_cell.length_a   1.000
_cell.length_b   1.000
_cell.length_c   1.000
_cell.angle_alpha   90.00
_cell.angle_beta   90.00
_cell.angle_gamma   90.00
#
_symmetry.space_group_name_H-M   'P 1'
#
loop_
_entity.id
_entity.type
_entity.pdbx_description
1 polymer ?
#
loop_
_entity_poly.entity_id
_entity_poly.type
_entity_poly.pdbx_seq_one_letter_code
_entity_poly.pdbx_strand_id
1 'polypeptide(L)'
;MSSGDGVKYDTVERGSLYSLDYRVFIRGPNGIISPWHDIPLYADASKKIYNMIVEIPRWTNAKMEMSTKEPMTPIKQDVKKGLPRFVHNIFPHKGYIWNYGALPQTWEDPNHVVPETNAIGDNDPIDVVDIGSKVQKRGAVIQVKVLGVVALIDEGETDWKLISIDVTDPLADQMNNIGDVEKHFPGLLKVSFRSVR
;
A
#
# COMPACT_ATOMS: atom_id res chain seq x y z
N MET A 1 24.05 -19.88 -12.85
CA MET A 1 24.07 -18.42 -13.07
C MET A 1 23.49 -17.78 -11.82
N SER A 2 24.16 -16.76 -11.28
CA SER A 2 24.09 -16.30 -9.89
C SER A 2 22.68 -16.11 -9.32
N SER A 3 22.38 -16.82 -8.25
CA SER A 3 21.42 -16.42 -7.23
C SER A 3 21.96 -15.21 -6.47
N GLY A 4 21.16 -14.15 -6.30
CA GLY A 4 21.24 -13.36 -5.05
C GLY A 4 21.50 -11.86 -5.08
N ASP A 5 21.12 -11.11 -6.12
CA ASP A 5 20.89 -9.67 -5.93
C ASP A 5 19.52 -9.33 -6.52
N GLY A 6 18.50 -9.29 -5.66
CA GLY A 6 17.19 -8.75 -6.03
C GLY A 6 17.32 -7.30 -6.48
N VAL A 7 16.41 -6.85 -7.35
CA VAL A 7 16.37 -5.45 -7.80
C VAL A 7 16.30 -4.55 -6.58
N LYS A 8 17.26 -3.63 -6.46
CA LYS A 8 17.29 -2.64 -5.38
C LYS A 8 16.55 -1.39 -5.82
N TYR A 9 15.61 -0.96 -4.98
CA TYR A 9 14.87 0.28 -5.13
C TYR A 9 15.25 1.22 -3.98
N ASP A 10 15.57 2.45 -4.33
CA ASP A 10 15.87 3.53 -3.38
C ASP A 10 14.83 4.65 -3.52
N THR A 11 14.76 5.52 -2.51
CA THR A 11 13.91 6.71 -2.55
C THR A 11 14.72 7.98 -2.77
N VAL A 12 14.13 8.93 -3.51
CA VAL A 12 14.67 10.28 -3.69
C VAL A 12 13.62 11.28 -3.24
N GLU A 13 13.88 11.92 -2.11
CA GLU A 13 12.99 12.92 -1.54
C GLU A 13 13.30 14.32 -2.09
N ARG A 14 12.25 15.08 -2.41
CA ARG A 14 12.29 16.48 -2.83
C ARG A 14 11.25 17.28 -2.04
N GLY A 15 11.55 18.54 -1.76
CA GLY A 15 10.73 19.37 -0.88
C GLY A 15 10.95 19.07 0.60
N SER A 16 10.06 19.57 1.47
CA SER A 16 10.14 19.37 2.93
C SER A 16 9.00 18.50 3.41
N LEU A 17 9.25 17.55 4.31
CA LEU A 17 8.17 16.72 4.84
C LEU A 17 7.03 17.59 5.41
N TYR A 18 5.80 17.30 5.00
CA TYR A 18 4.56 18.04 5.31
C TYR A 18 4.34 19.37 4.58
N SER A 19 5.17 19.74 3.62
CA SER A 19 4.88 20.82 2.68
C SER A 19 4.22 20.29 1.41
N LEU A 20 3.52 21.18 0.67
CA LEU A 20 2.78 20.81 -0.54
C LEU A 20 3.68 20.39 -1.72
N ASP A 21 4.95 20.80 -1.70
CA ASP A 21 5.97 20.44 -2.68
C ASP A 21 6.72 19.14 -2.35
N TYR A 22 6.40 18.47 -1.23
CA TYR A 22 7.06 17.22 -0.86
C TYR A 22 6.72 16.10 -1.84
N ARG A 23 7.75 15.44 -2.36
CA ARG A 23 7.65 14.30 -3.29
C ARG A 23 8.65 13.23 -2.91
N VAL A 24 8.23 11.98 -2.97
CA VAL A 24 9.11 10.81 -2.86
C VAL A 24 9.09 10.08 -4.19
N PHE A 25 10.19 10.16 -4.92
CA PHE A 25 10.39 9.40 -6.15
C PHE A 25 11.04 8.06 -5.85
N ILE A 26 10.72 7.03 -6.64
CA ILE A 26 11.43 5.74 -6.57
C ILE A 26 12.53 5.73 -7.64
N ARG A 27 13.73 5.30 -7.22
CA ARG A 27 14.89 5.07 -8.09
C ARG A 27 15.13 3.57 -8.22
N GLY A 28 15.04 3.05 -9.43
CA GLY A 28 15.49 1.71 -9.79
C GLY A 28 16.93 1.72 -10.33
N PRO A 29 17.40 0.58 -10.88
CA PRO A 29 18.78 0.43 -11.36
C PRO A 29 19.21 1.45 -12.43
N ASN A 30 18.25 1.89 -13.26
CA ASN A 30 18.51 2.76 -14.42
C ASN A 30 18.07 4.22 -14.20
N GLY A 31 17.69 4.60 -12.98
CA GLY A 31 17.25 5.97 -12.67
C GLY A 31 15.87 6.03 -12.01
N ILE A 32 15.23 7.19 -12.11
CA ILE A 32 13.88 7.41 -11.56
C ILE A 32 12.87 6.64 -12.41
N ILE A 33 11.96 5.95 -11.72
CA ILE A 33 10.92 5.10 -12.33
C ILE A 33 9.56 5.46 -11.74
N SER A 34 8.49 5.16 -12.47
CA SER A 34 7.13 5.24 -11.96
C SER A 34 6.87 4.06 -11.02
N PRO A 35 6.56 4.30 -9.73
CA PRO A 35 6.13 3.22 -8.84
C PRO A 35 4.87 2.51 -9.33
N TRP A 36 3.97 3.20 -10.03
CA TRP A 36 2.75 2.60 -10.55
C TRP A 36 3.01 1.70 -11.76
N HIS A 37 3.80 2.16 -12.73
CA HIS A 37 3.87 1.49 -14.04
C HIS A 37 5.13 0.61 -14.22
N ASP A 38 6.26 0.99 -13.64
CA ASP A 38 7.57 0.40 -13.95
C ASP A 38 8.02 -0.67 -12.95
N ILE A 39 7.41 -0.73 -11.76
CA ILE A 39 7.67 -1.80 -10.80
C ILE A 39 6.79 -2.99 -11.17
N PRO A 40 7.36 -4.19 -11.37
CA PRO A 40 6.57 -5.37 -11.70
C PRO A 40 5.58 -5.70 -10.58
N LEU A 41 4.32 -6.03 -10.92
CA LEU A 41 3.33 -6.51 -9.96
C LEU A 41 3.86 -7.71 -9.16
N TYR A 42 4.44 -8.68 -9.85
CA TYR A 42 4.96 -9.90 -9.26
C TYR A 42 6.47 -9.82 -9.01
N ALA A 43 6.89 -10.11 -7.78
CA ALA A 43 8.27 -10.43 -7.47
C ALA A 43 8.59 -11.91 -7.80
N ASP A 44 7.62 -12.81 -7.57
CA ASP A 44 7.66 -14.21 -7.98
C ASP A 44 6.23 -14.67 -8.28
N ALA A 45 5.89 -14.73 -9.57
CA ALA A 45 4.55 -15.12 -10.02
C ALA A 45 4.20 -16.58 -9.67
N SER A 46 5.20 -17.47 -9.63
CA SER A 46 4.98 -18.90 -9.34
C SER A 46 4.55 -19.13 -7.89
N LYS A 47 5.02 -18.26 -6.98
CA LYS A 47 4.70 -18.29 -5.55
C LYS A 47 3.65 -17.28 -5.14
N LYS A 48 3.09 -16.52 -6.10
CA LYS A 48 2.16 -15.41 -5.84
C LYS A 48 2.73 -14.41 -4.83
N ILE A 49 4.00 -14.05 -5.01
CA ILE A 49 4.66 -12.99 -4.24
C ILE A 49 4.61 -11.70 -5.07
N TYR A 50 4.08 -10.65 -4.45
CA TYR A 50 3.83 -9.37 -5.08
C TYR A 50 4.82 -8.32 -4.57
N ASN A 51 5.16 -7.34 -5.42
CA ASN A 51 5.79 -6.12 -4.94
C ASN A 51 4.71 -5.18 -4.41
N MET A 52 4.89 -4.64 -3.21
CA MET A 52 4.05 -3.61 -2.63
C MET A 52 4.87 -2.32 -2.48
N ILE A 53 4.29 -1.19 -2.89
CA ILE A 53 4.87 0.13 -2.69
C ILE A 53 4.29 0.67 -1.39
N VAL A 54 5.13 0.87 -0.38
CA VAL A 54 4.68 1.40 0.92
C VAL A 54 4.53 2.91 0.82
N GLU A 55 3.32 3.41 1.03
CA GLU A 55 3.02 4.85 0.98
C GLU A 55 2.96 5.46 2.37
N ILE A 56 2.37 4.77 3.34
CA ILE A 56 2.16 5.26 4.71
C ILE A 56 2.70 4.23 5.71
N PRO A 57 3.84 4.53 6.37
CA PRO A 57 4.36 3.72 7.46
C PRO A 57 3.36 3.59 8.61
N ARG A 58 3.34 2.41 9.25
CA ARG A 58 2.54 2.18 10.45
C ARG A 58 2.82 3.23 11.53
N TRP A 59 1.75 3.66 12.19
CA TRP A 59 1.67 4.67 13.24
C TRP A 59 2.01 6.10 12.81
N THR A 60 1.89 6.40 11.52
CA THR A 60 1.98 7.76 10.97
C THR A 60 0.61 8.26 10.49
N ASN A 61 0.47 9.57 10.36
CA ASN A 61 -0.83 10.23 10.11
C ASN A 61 -0.92 10.91 8.74
N ALA A 62 0.19 11.25 8.10
CA ALA A 62 0.17 11.94 6.81
C ALA A 62 -0.43 11.00 5.75
N LYS A 63 -1.55 11.40 5.14
CA LYS A 63 -2.16 10.65 4.04
C LYS A 63 -1.29 10.87 2.81
N MET A 64 -0.48 9.88 2.50
CA MET A 64 0.48 9.91 1.39
C MET A 64 0.06 8.87 0.38
N GLU A 65 0.14 9.21 -0.89
CA GLU A 65 -0.36 8.38 -2.00
C GLU A 65 0.49 8.63 -3.25
N MET A 66 0.60 7.64 -4.12
CA MET A 66 1.11 7.81 -5.48
C MET A 66 0.25 8.84 -6.21
N SER A 67 0.90 9.88 -6.73
CA SER A 67 0.22 10.90 -7.52
C SER A 67 -0.05 10.39 -8.94
N THR A 68 -1.17 9.69 -9.14
CA THR A 68 -1.60 9.08 -10.41
C THR A 68 -1.65 10.05 -11.60
N LYS A 69 -1.75 11.36 -11.33
CA LYS A 69 -1.82 12.43 -12.34
C LYS A 69 -0.50 13.15 -12.59
N GLU A 70 0.56 12.88 -11.82
CA GLU A 70 1.87 13.50 -12.01
C GLU A 70 2.82 12.58 -12.79
N PRO A 71 3.68 13.13 -13.67
CA PRO A 71 4.70 12.34 -14.35
C PRO A 71 5.57 11.58 -13.35
N MET A 72 5.91 10.33 -13.68
CA MET A 72 6.64 9.41 -12.81
C MET A 72 5.94 9.04 -11.50
N THR A 73 4.65 9.41 -11.35
CA THR A 73 3.75 9.02 -10.27
C THR A 73 4.41 9.02 -8.87
N PRO A 74 5.11 10.09 -8.45
CA PRO A 74 5.77 10.12 -7.13
C PRO A 74 4.75 10.02 -6.00
N ILE A 75 5.18 9.55 -4.84
CA ILE A 75 4.35 9.59 -3.63
C ILE A 75 4.34 11.03 -3.11
N LYS A 76 3.16 11.58 -2.83
CA LYS A 76 2.95 12.91 -2.25
C LYS A 76 1.88 12.88 -1.18
N GLN A 77 1.76 13.97 -0.42
CA GLN A 77 0.69 14.10 0.56
C GLN A 77 -0.60 14.55 -0.14
N ASP A 78 -1.71 13.89 0.17
CA ASP A 78 -3.05 14.33 -0.22
C ASP A 78 -3.32 15.74 0.35
N VAL A 79 -4.10 16.55 -0.37
CA VAL A 79 -4.38 17.95 -0.04
C VAL A 79 -5.88 18.15 0.09
N LYS A 80 -6.33 18.54 1.28
CA LYS A 80 -7.74 18.86 1.55
C LYS A 80 -7.86 20.33 1.92
N LYS A 81 -8.69 21.08 1.19
CA LYS A 81 -8.89 22.54 1.38
C LYS A 81 -7.58 23.34 1.34
N GLY A 82 -6.66 22.97 0.44
CA GLY A 82 -5.36 23.63 0.27
C GLY A 82 -4.32 23.31 1.36
N LEU A 83 -4.61 22.40 2.29
CA LEU A 83 -3.71 22.00 3.36
C LEU A 83 -3.33 20.52 3.25
N PRO A 84 -2.10 20.13 3.63
CA PRO A 84 -1.71 18.72 3.69
C PRO A 84 -2.64 17.93 4.62
N ARG A 85 -3.18 16.80 4.14
CA ARG A 85 -4.15 15.98 4.86
C ARG A 85 -3.46 15.03 5.83
N PHE A 86 -3.98 15.00 7.06
CA PHE A 86 -3.59 14.03 8.08
C PHE A 86 -4.82 13.24 8.52
N VAL A 87 -4.70 11.92 8.59
CA VAL A 87 -5.70 11.05 9.19
C VAL A 87 -5.66 11.22 10.72
N HIS A 88 -6.83 11.34 11.32
CA HIS A 88 -6.97 11.51 12.76
C HIS A 88 -6.65 10.22 13.53
N ASN A 89 -6.17 10.36 14.76
CA ASN A 89 -6.09 9.23 15.67
C ASN A 89 -7.50 8.88 16.16
N ILE A 90 -7.91 7.63 15.97
CA ILE A 90 -9.18 7.10 16.47
C ILE A 90 -8.86 6.21 17.66
N PHE A 91 -9.17 6.65 18.89
CA PHE A 91 -8.83 5.91 20.10
C PHE A 91 -9.32 4.45 20.03
N PRO A 92 -8.48 3.45 20.40
CA PRO A 92 -7.15 3.55 21.03
C PRO A 92 -5.95 3.62 20.04
N HIS A 93 -6.20 3.88 18.76
CA HIS A 93 -5.22 3.75 17.69
C HIS A 93 -4.45 5.05 17.39
N LYS A 94 -3.22 4.89 16.91
CA LYS A 94 -2.36 5.98 16.43
C LYS A 94 -2.16 5.85 14.92
N GLY A 95 -2.67 6.82 14.17
CA GLY A 95 -2.56 6.88 12.70
C GLY A 95 -3.02 5.59 12.02
N TYR A 96 -2.34 5.24 10.93
CA TYR A 96 -2.52 3.94 10.28
C TYR A 96 -1.94 2.83 11.15
N ILE A 97 -2.73 1.80 11.49
CA ILE A 97 -2.25 0.68 12.32
C ILE A 97 -1.57 -0.44 11.51
N TRP A 98 -1.28 -0.18 10.23
CA TRP A 98 -0.67 -1.08 9.24
C TRP A 98 0.43 -0.31 8.49
N ASN A 99 1.32 -1.01 7.80
CA ASN A 99 1.97 -0.37 6.67
C ASN A 99 0.95 -0.35 5.52
N TYR A 100 0.70 0.81 4.95
CA TYR A 100 -0.30 1.00 3.90
C TYR A 100 0.37 1.42 2.60
N GLY A 101 -0.17 0.97 1.48
CA GLY A 101 0.24 1.38 0.15
C GLY A 101 -0.52 0.59 -0.90
N ALA A 102 0.07 0.35 -2.06
CA ALA A 102 -0.63 -0.29 -3.17
C ALA A 102 0.24 -1.28 -3.95
N LEU A 103 -0.41 -2.13 -4.76
CA LEU A 103 0.28 -2.97 -5.74
C LEU A 103 0.49 -2.20 -7.05
N PRO A 104 1.70 -2.23 -7.65
CA PRO A 104 1.94 -1.59 -8.92
C PRO A 104 1.27 -2.36 -10.05
N GLN A 105 1.10 -1.73 -11.21
CA GLN A 105 0.50 -2.32 -12.42
C GLN A 105 -0.91 -2.88 -12.18
N THR A 106 -1.65 -2.27 -11.26
CA THR A 106 -3.07 -2.52 -11.00
C THR A 106 -3.84 -1.22 -11.16
N TRP A 107 -5.14 -1.30 -11.38
CA TRP A 107 -6.01 -0.14 -11.50
C TRP A 107 -7.46 -0.56 -11.29
N GLU A 108 -8.15 0.08 -10.35
CA GLU A 108 -9.58 -0.03 -10.14
C GLU A 108 -10.30 0.85 -11.19
N ASP A 109 -10.72 0.24 -12.31
CA ASP A 109 -11.28 0.98 -13.45
C ASP A 109 -12.58 1.71 -13.07
N PRO A 110 -12.62 3.06 -13.13
CA PRO A 110 -13.82 3.84 -12.80
C PRO A 110 -14.95 3.70 -13.83
N ASN A 111 -14.71 3.01 -14.95
CA ASN A 111 -15.72 2.69 -15.96
C ASN A 111 -16.29 1.28 -15.80
N HIS A 112 -15.75 0.49 -14.87
CA HIS A 112 -16.20 -0.87 -14.61
C HIS A 112 -17.05 -0.92 -13.33
N VAL A 113 -18.30 -1.37 -13.45
CA VAL A 113 -19.13 -1.67 -12.26
C VAL A 113 -18.73 -3.04 -11.72
N VAL A 114 -18.15 -3.05 -10.53
CA VAL A 114 -17.71 -4.26 -9.83
C VAL A 114 -18.94 -5.03 -9.32
N PRO A 115 -19.15 -6.29 -9.73
CA PRO A 115 -20.35 -7.04 -9.35
C PRO A 115 -20.54 -7.24 -7.84
N GLU A 116 -19.44 -7.40 -7.10
CA GLU A 116 -19.45 -7.68 -5.67
C GLU A 116 -19.92 -6.50 -4.80
N THR A 117 -19.67 -5.27 -5.26
CA THR A 117 -20.00 -4.03 -4.55
C THR A 117 -21.11 -3.23 -5.21
N ASN A 118 -21.41 -3.53 -6.48
CA ASN A 118 -22.32 -2.76 -7.33
C ASN A 118 -21.94 -1.26 -7.42
N ALA A 119 -20.63 -0.98 -7.43
CA ALA A 119 -20.03 0.34 -7.50
C ALA A 119 -18.91 0.36 -8.57
N ILE A 120 -18.53 1.54 -9.05
CA ILE A 120 -17.38 1.71 -9.97
C ILE A 120 -16.05 1.67 -9.20
N GLY A 121 -14.91 1.43 -9.86
CA GLY A 121 -13.59 1.57 -9.21
C GLY A 121 -13.26 3.02 -8.83
N ASP A 122 -12.39 3.20 -7.84
CA ASP A 122 -11.94 4.52 -7.33
C ASP A 122 -10.86 5.20 -8.19
N ASN A 123 -10.50 4.59 -9.33
CA ASN A 123 -9.51 5.07 -10.28
C ASN A 123 -8.05 5.07 -9.78
N ASP A 124 -7.75 4.37 -8.68
CA ASP A 124 -6.40 4.24 -8.13
C ASP A 124 -5.87 2.79 -8.26
N PRO A 125 -4.58 2.54 -7.97
CA PRO A 125 -4.05 1.18 -7.88
C PRO A 125 -4.63 0.46 -6.67
N ILE A 126 -4.75 -0.88 -6.73
CA ILE A 126 -5.37 -1.64 -5.63
C ILE A 126 -4.58 -1.52 -4.34
N ASP A 127 -5.29 -1.21 -3.26
CA ASP A 127 -4.70 -0.93 -1.97
C ASP A 127 -4.31 -2.19 -1.20
N VAL A 128 -3.27 -2.04 -0.38
CA VAL A 128 -2.68 -3.10 0.42
C VAL A 128 -2.43 -2.61 1.84
N VAL A 129 -2.86 -3.42 2.80
CA VAL A 129 -2.47 -3.31 4.20
C VAL A 129 -1.54 -4.47 4.57
N ASP A 130 -0.28 -4.15 4.85
CA ASP A 130 0.72 -5.11 5.35
C ASP A 130 0.69 -5.16 6.88
N ILE A 131 0.50 -6.38 7.41
CA ILE A 131 0.42 -6.68 8.85
C ILE A 131 1.76 -7.05 9.48
N GLY A 132 2.84 -7.06 8.71
CA GLY A 132 4.17 -7.39 9.20
C GLY A 132 4.56 -6.62 10.46
N SER A 133 5.34 -7.25 11.31
CA SER A 133 5.84 -6.69 12.57
C SER A 133 6.75 -5.47 12.38
N LYS A 134 7.43 -5.37 11.23
CA LYS A 134 8.32 -4.25 10.89
C LYS A 134 7.54 -3.01 10.46
N VAL A 135 7.88 -1.84 10.99
CA VAL A 135 7.42 -0.55 10.45
C VAL A 135 8.28 -0.21 9.23
N GLN A 136 7.66 -0.20 8.05
CA GLN A 136 8.38 0.02 6.79
C GLN A 136 8.62 1.51 6.54
N LYS A 137 9.53 1.82 5.62
CA LYS A 137 9.77 3.20 5.19
C LYS A 137 8.81 3.58 4.07
N ARG A 138 8.45 4.87 4.00
CA ARG A 138 7.71 5.41 2.86
C ARG A 138 8.55 5.30 1.58
N GLY A 139 7.92 4.88 0.50
CA GLY A 139 8.55 4.56 -0.79
C GLY A 139 9.32 3.24 -0.80
N ALA A 140 9.29 2.44 0.28
CA ALA A 140 9.88 1.10 0.25
C ALA A 140 9.11 0.20 -0.71
N VAL A 141 9.83 -0.58 -1.51
CA VAL A 141 9.27 -1.65 -2.32
C VAL A 141 9.54 -2.96 -1.58
N ILE A 142 8.50 -3.56 -1.02
CA ILE A 142 8.60 -4.80 -0.24
C ILE A 142 7.94 -5.96 -0.98
N GLN A 143 8.33 -7.18 -0.63
CA GLN A 143 7.74 -8.39 -1.19
C GLN A 143 6.72 -8.93 -0.21
N VAL A 144 5.48 -9.11 -0.65
CA VAL A 144 4.38 -9.52 0.21
C VAL A 144 3.65 -10.74 -0.34
N LYS A 145 3.07 -11.52 0.56
CA LYS A 145 2.05 -12.53 0.24
C LYS A 145 0.67 -11.98 0.60
N VAL A 146 -0.29 -12.16 -0.29
CA VAL A 146 -1.69 -11.77 -0.04
C VAL A 146 -2.39 -12.89 0.73
N LEU A 147 -3.08 -12.54 1.81
CA LEU A 147 -3.77 -13.45 2.73
C LEU A 147 -5.29 -13.44 2.52
N GLY A 148 -5.83 -12.30 2.07
CA GLY A 148 -7.25 -12.11 1.81
C GLY A 148 -7.53 -10.68 1.32
N VAL A 149 -8.80 -10.33 1.23
CA VAL A 149 -9.25 -9.04 0.70
C VAL A 149 -10.51 -8.57 1.41
N VAL A 150 -10.68 -7.25 1.51
CA VAL A 150 -11.88 -6.59 2.03
C VAL A 150 -12.50 -5.76 0.90
N ALA A 151 -13.79 -5.95 0.66
CA ALA A 151 -14.58 -5.05 -0.18
C ALA A 151 -15.02 -3.85 0.66
N LEU A 152 -14.34 -2.71 0.54
CA LEU A 152 -14.83 -1.45 1.08
C LEU A 152 -15.61 -0.70 0.00
N ILE A 153 -16.64 0.02 0.43
CA ILE A 153 -17.28 1.05 -0.38
C ILE A 153 -16.89 2.38 0.26
N ASP A 154 -16.02 3.14 -0.39
CA ASP A 154 -15.60 4.47 0.05
C ASP A 154 -16.27 5.54 -0.81
N GLU A 155 -17.03 6.44 -0.18
CA GLU A 155 -17.82 7.49 -0.83
C GLU A 155 -18.68 7.05 -2.06
N GLY A 156 -19.01 5.76 -2.18
CA GLY A 156 -19.81 5.19 -3.27
C GLY A 156 -19.01 4.47 -4.35
N GLU A 157 -17.69 4.41 -4.21
CA GLU A 157 -16.75 3.71 -5.11
C GLU A 157 -16.27 2.41 -4.46
N THR A 158 -15.90 1.44 -5.31
CA THR A 158 -15.28 0.18 -4.89
C THR A 158 -13.84 0.43 -4.54
N ASP A 159 -13.49 0.07 -3.32
CA ASP A 159 -12.17 0.29 -2.76
C ASP A 159 -11.68 -1.01 -2.11
N TRP A 160 -10.97 -1.84 -2.88
CA TRP A 160 -10.49 -3.12 -2.40
C TRP A 160 -9.25 -2.96 -1.52
N LYS A 161 -9.31 -3.47 -0.28
CA LYS A 161 -8.14 -3.52 0.61
C LYS A 161 -7.60 -4.94 0.72
N LEU A 162 -6.46 -5.21 0.08
CA LEU A 162 -5.75 -6.48 0.21
C LEU A 162 -5.09 -6.58 1.60
N ILE A 163 -5.31 -7.69 2.29
CA ILE A 163 -4.57 -8.02 3.51
C ILE A 163 -3.34 -8.81 3.12
N SER A 164 -2.16 -8.34 3.51
CA SER A 164 -0.88 -8.97 3.14
C SER A 164 0.08 -9.04 4.32
N ILE A 165 1.16 -9.81 4.16
CA ILE A 165 2.31 -9.82 5.08
C ILE A 165 3.62 -9.85 4.28
N ASP A 166 4.60 -9.05 4.71
CA ASP A 166 5.99 -9.09 4.22
C ASP A 166 6.54 -10.52 4.31
N VAL A 167 7.10 -11.03 3.22
CA VAL A 167 7.68 -12.39 3.14
C VAL A 167 8.89 -12.57 4.05
N THR A 168 9.49 -11.49 4.53
CA THR A 168 10.61 -11.48 5.48
C THR A 168 10.17 -11.40 6.94
N ASP A 169 8.87 -11.30 7.21
CA ASP A 169 8.35 -11.29 8.58
C ASP A 169 8.57 -12.66 9.27
N PRO A 170 8.93 -12.71 10.56
CA PRO A 170 9.09 -13.97 11.29
C PRO A 170 7.86 -14.89 11.29
N LEU A 171 6.66 -14.35 11.11
CA LEU A 171 5.43 -15.12 11.01
C LEU A 171 5.02 -15.45 9.57
N ALA A 172 5.72 -14.96 8.55
CA ALA A 172 5.31 -15.10 7.15
C ALA A 172 5.01 -16.57 6.78
N ASP A 173 5.84 -17.53 7.19
CA ASP A 173 5.65 -18.96 6.87
C ASP A 173 4.37 -19.56 7.47
N GLN A 174 3.87 -18.98 8.57
CA GLN A 174 2.66 -19.41 9.27
C GLN A 174 1.39 -18.71 8.75
N MET A 175 1.54 -17.74 7.85
CA MET A 175 0.47 -16.89 7.34
C MET A 175 0.21 -17.20 5.87
N ASN A 176 -0.83 -17.98 5.57
CA ASN A 176 -1.11 -18.45 4.21
C ASN A 176 -2.55 -18.16 3.74
N ASN A 177 -3.45 -17.81 4.66
CA ASN A 177 -4.80 -17.39 4.35
C ASN A 177 -5.34 -16.44 5.44
N ILE A 178 -6.52 -15.88 5.19
CA ILE A 178 -7.16 -14.90 6.09
C ILE A 178 -7.46 -15.46 7.49
N GLY A 179 -7.69 -16.78 7.61
CA GLY A 179 -7.93 -17.45 8.90
C GLY A 179 -6.69 -17.46 9.80
N ASP A 180 -5.48 -17.47 9.22
CA ASP A 180 -4.23 -17.39 9.99
C ASP A 180 -4.07 -16.02 10.66
N VAL A 181 -4.66 -14.96 10.07
CA VAL A 181 -4.60 -13.61 10.65
C VAL A 181 -5.28 -13.57 12.01
N GLU A 182 -6.49 -14.13 12.16
CA GLU A 182 -7.18 -14.12 13.46
C GLU A 182 -6.48 -15.04 14.48
N LYS A 183 -5.84 -16.11 14.02
CA LYS A 183 -5.08 -17.04 14.88
C LYS A 183 -3.83 -16.38 15.48
N HIS A 184 -3.09 -15.61 14.68
CA HIS A 184 -1.80 -15.03 15.08
C HIS A 184 -1.91 -13.56 15.54
N PHE A 185 -2.90 -12.83 15.04
CA PHE A 185 -3.18 -11.43 15.36
C PHE A 185 -4.67 -11.25 15.75
N PRO A 186 -5.11 -11.84 16.88
CA PRO A 186 -6.52 -11.86 17.26
C PRO A 186 -7.10 -10.44 17.37
N GLY A 187 -8.26 -10.22 16.74
CA GLY A 187 -8.95 -8.94 16.71
C GLY A 187 -8.41 -7.92 15.70
N LEU A 188 -7.28 -8.17 15.04
CA LEU A 188 -6.68 -7.23 14.09
C LEU A 188 -7.62 -6.95 12.91
N LEU A 189 -8.21 -7.99 12.30
CA LEU A 189 -9.17 -7.87 11.19
C LEU A 189 -10.39 -7.01 11.57
N LYS A 190 -10.93 -7.25 12.77
CA LYS A 190 -12.08 -6.49 13.29
C LYS A 190 -11.76 -5.00 13.41
N VAL A 191 -10.53 -4.66 13.78
CA VAL A 191 -10.10 -3.27 13.87
C VAL A 191 -9.84 -2.69 12.47
N SER A 192 -9.19 -3.40 11.55
CA SER A 192 -8.99 -2.91 10.17
C SER A 192 -10.29 -2.49 9.55
N PHE A 193 -11.31 -3.34 9.59
CA PHE A 193 -12.59 -3.07 8.92
C PHE A 193 -13.29 -1.81 9.45
N ARG A 194 -12.97 -1.40 10.68
CA ARG A 194 -13.47 -0.15 11.29
C ARG A 194 -12.58 1.05 11.01
N SER A 195 -11.28 0.82 10.80
CA SER A 195 -10.27 1.85 10.61
C SER A 195 -9.96 2.17 9.14
N VAL A 196 -10.37 1.32 8.20
CA VAL A 196 -10.28 1.62 6.75
C VAL A 196 -11.46 2.44 6.24
N ARG A 197 -12.47 2.71 7.08
CA ARG A 197 -13.59 3.62 6.80
C ARG A 197 -13.25 5.09 7.09
#